data_AF-T0LE13-F1
#
_entry.id   AF-T0LE13-F1
#
_cell.length_a   1.000
_cell.length_b   1.000
_cell.length_c   1.000
_cell.angle_alpha   90.00
_cell.angle_beta   90.00
_cell.angle_gamma   90.00
#
_symmetry.space_group_name_H-M   'P 1'
#
loop_
_entity.id
_entity.type
_entity.pdbx_description
1 polymer ?
#
loop_
_entity_poly.entity_id
_entity_poly.type
_entity_poly.pdbx_seq_one_letter_code
_entity_poly.pdbx_strand_id
1 'polypeptide(L)'
;MKHIKKFLTFLILGIGISLFSNNPAQAQALFIRGDINCDGVVDTVDLRLILRFLPSVNCTDRIDVNDNGEAATPSDSIYLANYLFFGGPPPPHPFPTCGFDATADPLSW
;
A
#
# COMPACT_ATOMS: atom_id res chain seq x y z
N MET A 1 -50.84 23.54 -29.32
CA MET A 1 -49.78 24.27 -28.57
C MET A 1 -49.86 23.84 -27.11
N LYS A 2 -48.72 23.39 -26.54
CA LYS A 2 -48.42 23.16 -25.09
C LYS A 2 -49.53 22.42 -24.30
N HIS A 3 -49.37 21.19 -23.85
CA HIS A 3 -48.39 20.75 -22.86
C HIS A 3 -48.10 19.23 -22.95
N ILE A 4 -46.89 18.95 -23.41
CA ILE A 4 -45.99 17.81 -23.10
C ILE A 4 -45.82 17.75 -21.56
N LYS A 5 -45.91 16.64 -20.80
CA LYS A 5 -45.59 15.22 -21.00
C LYS A 5 -46.57 14.34 -20.21
N LYS A 6 -46.97 13.25 -20.85
CA LYS A 6 -47.74 12.14 -20.29
C LYS A 6 -46.85 11.26 -19.42
N PHE A 7 -47.45 10.79 -18.34
CA PHE A 7 -47.12 9.59 -17.59
C PHE A 7 -46.74 8.45 -18.55
N LEU A 8 -45.48 7.99 -18.51
CA LEU A 8 -45.08 6.76 -19.18
C LEU A 8 -43.99 6.07 -18.36
N THR A 9 -44.41 5.00 -17.70
CA THR A 9 -43.58 3.90 -17.21
C THR A 9 -42.52 3.55 -18.24
N PHE A 10 -41.27 3.91 -17.97
CA PHE A 10 -40.13 3.41 -18.73
C PHE A 10 -39.65 2.11 -18.09
N LEU A 11 -39.95 1.02 -18.79
CA LEU A 11 -39.26 -0.25 -18.64
C LEU A 11 -37.86 -0.05 -19.27
N ILE A 12 -36.91 0.42 -18.48
CA ILE A 12 -35.49 0.50 -18.85
C ILE A 12 -34.75 -0.64 -18.16
N LEU A 13 -34.41 -1.61 -19.01
CA LEU A 13 -33.31 -2.55 -18.86
C LEU A 13 -32.05 -1.78 -18.39
N GLY A 14 -31.49 -2.11 -17.23
CA GLY A 14 -30.20 -1.54 -16.82
C GLY A 14 -30.09 -1.17 -15.34
N ILE A 15 -29.53 -2.10 -14.57
CA ILE A 15 -28.52 -1.85 -13.53
C ILE A 15 -28.80 -0.60 -12.67
N GLY A 16 -29.82 -0.66 -11.83
CA GLY A 16 -29.87 0.11 -10.60
C GLY A 16 -29.05 -0.59 -9.51
N ILE A 17 -27.76 -0.82 -9.76
CA ILE A 17 -26.84 -1.18 -8.67
C ILE A 17 -26.62 0.12 -7.91
N SER A 18 -27.03 0.10 -6.65
CA SER A 18 -26.93 1.18 -5.68
C SER A 18 -25.65 2.01 -5.89
N LEU A 19 -25.82 3.33 -6.05
CA LEU A 19 -24.74 4.31 -5.94
C LEU A 19 -24.29 4.43 -4.48
N PHE A 20 -23.70 3.35 -3.98
CA PHE A 20 -22.82 3.38 -2.82
C PHE A 20 -21.54 2.70 -3.27
N SER A 21 -20.72 3.41 -4.06
CA SER A 21 -19.29 3.18 -3.87
C SER A 21 -18.98 3.79 -2.52
N ASN A 22 -19.21 3.00 -1.47
CA ASN A 22 -18.49 3.17 -0.23
C ASN A 22 -17.04 3.03 -0.64
N ASN A 23 -16.39 4.14 -0.95
CA ASN A 23 -14.96 4.20 -0.96
C ASN A 23 -14.63 4.53 0.50
N PRO A 24 -14.51 3.53 1.41
CA PRO A 24 -13.70 3.84 2.58
C PRO A 24 -12.38 4.28 1.96
N ALA A 25 -11.91 5.49 2.26
CA ALA A 25 -10.48 5.73 2.17
C ALA A 25 -9.86 4.50 2.84
N GLN A 26 -9.26 3.60 2.06
CA GLN A 26 -8.75 2.34 2.57
C GLN A 26 -7.82 2.76 3.70
N ALA A 27 -8.22 2.46 4.93
CA ALA A 27 -7.53 3.02 6.08
C ALA A 27 -6.12 2.43 6.04
N GLN A 28 -5.16 3.25 5.61
CA GLN A 28 -3.75 2.92 5.60
C GLN A 28 -3.44 2.48 7.02
N ALA A 29 -3.10 1.21 7.21
CA ALA A 29 -2.73 0.76 8.53
C ALA A 29 -1.37 1.39 8.91
N LEU A 30 -0.94 1.18 10.16
CA LEU A 30 0.33 1.70 10.65
C LEU A 30 1.40 0.62 10.56
N PHE A 31 2.54 0.92 9.94
CA PHE A 31 3.65 -0.01 9.73
C PHE A 31 4.99 0.60 10.16
N ILE A 32 5.98 -0.26 10.33
CA ILE A 32 7.40 0.11 10.34
C ILE A 32 7.97 -0.27 8.96
N ARG A 33 8.49 0.70 8.22
CA ARG A 33 9.13 0.50 6.93
C ARG A 33 10.35 -0.42 7.10
N GLY A 34 10.37 -1.51 6.35
CA GLY A 34 11.39 -2.56 6.46
C GLY A 34 11.08 -3.71 7.43
N ASP A 35 10.01 -3.67 8.25
CA ASP A 35 9.61 -4.75 9.20
C ASP A 35 8.70 -5.81 8.54
N ILE A 36 9.24 -6.51 7.55
CA ILE A 36 8.48 -7.33 6.59
C ILE A 36 7.78 -8.51 7.25
N ASN A 37 8.35 -9.07 8.32
CA ASN A 37 7.71 -10.14 9.08
C ASN A 37 6.68 -9.63 10.12
N CYS A 38 6.56 -8.31 10.30
CA CYS A 38 5.68 -7.65 11.26
C CYS A 38 5.97 -7.97 12.73
N ASP A 39 7.22 -8.26 13.10
CA ASP A 39 7.60 -8.55 14.49
C ASP A 39 8.00 -7.30 15.29
N GLY A 40 8.02 -6.13 14.63
CA GLY A 40 8.34 -4.84 15.23
C GLY A 40 9.83 -4.53 15.26
N VAL A 41 10.67 -5.36 14.62
CA VAL A 41 12.12 -5.19 14.54
C VAL A 41 12.53 -5.25 13.08
N VAL A 42 13.34 -4.27 12.64
CA VAL A 42 13.94 -4.31 11.30
C VAL A 42 15.32 -4.97 11.39
N ASP A 43 15.44 -6.21 10.90
CA ASP A 43 16.66 -6.99 11.00
C ASP A 43 16.95 -7.89 9.76
N THR A 44 17.88 -8.83 9.93
CA THR A 44 18.32 -9.74 8.85
C THR A 44 17.25 -10.75 8.39
N VAL A 45 16.21 -10.98 9.20
CA VAL A 45 15.05 -11.80 8.85
C VAL A 45 14.26 -11.08 7.76
N ASP A 46 14.05 -9.77 7.87
CA ASP A 46 13.34 -8.97 6.86
C ASP A 46 14.08 -8.96 5.52
N LEU A 47 15.40 -8.73 5.57
CA LEU A 47 16.23 -8.78 4.36
C LEU A 47 16.11 -10.13 3.64
N ARG A 48 16.10 -11.23 4.39
CA ARG A 48 15.89 -12.56 3.82
C ARG A 48 14.52 -12.71 3.17
N LEU A 49 13.48 -12.05 3.71
CA LEU A 49 12.12 -12.10 3.16
C LEU A 49 12.00 -11.31 1.86
N ILE A 50 12.63 -10.13 1.74
CA ILE A 50 12.73 -9.39 0.45
C ILE A 50 13.36 -10.29 -0.61
N LEU A 51 14.51 -10.89 -0.30
CA LEU A 51 15.28 -11.69 -1.24
C LEU A 51 14.56 -12.98 -1.68
N ARG A 52 13.57 -13.44 -0.89
CA ARG A 52 12.75 -14.62 -1.22
C ARG A 52 11.48 -14.28 -1.98
N PHE A 53 11.21 -13.00 -2.24
CA PHE A 53 10.08 -12.53 -3.04
C PHE A 53 8.76 -13.19 -2.62
N LEU A 54 8.42 -13.12 -1.33
CA LEU A 54 7.19 -13.76 -0.86
C LEU A 54 5.98 -12.97 -1.38
N PRO A 55 5.15 -13.56 -2.26
CA PRO A 55 4.09 -12.86 -2.99
C PRO A 55 2.85 -12.54 -2.13
N SER A 56 2.94 -12.65 -0.80
CA SER A 56 1.79 -12.54 0.11
C SER A 56 2.06 -11.64 1.30
N VAL A 57 2.85 -10.59 1.14
CA VAL A 57 2.89 -9.50 2.12
C VAL A 57 1.77 -8.55 1.73
N ASN A 58 0.75 -8.46 2.58
CA ASN A 58 -0.41 -7.61 2.31
C ASN A 58 0.02 -6.12 2.20
N CYS A 59 1.01 -5.70 2.99
CA CYS A 59 1.51 -4.33 2.98
C CYS A 59 2.76 -4.17 2.08
N THR A 60 2.57 -3.67 0.87
CA THR A 60 3.67 -3.40 -0.07
C THR A 60 4.51 -2.20 0.34
N ASP A 61 3.94 -1.19 0.99
CA ASP A 61 4.68 -0.02 1.51
C ASP A 61 5.77 -0.42 2.50
N ARG A 62 5.53 -1.51 3.22
CA ARG A 62 6.50 -2.05 4.16
C ARG A 62 7.76 -2.59 3.49
N ILE A 63 7.60 -3.11 2.28
CA ILE A 63 8.66 -3.74 1.50
C ILE A 63 9.39 -2.73 0.62
N ASP A 64 8.74 -1.62 0.27
CA ASP A 64 9.40 -0.44 -0.32
C ASP A 64 10.26 0.25 0.75
N VAL A 65 11.45 -0.31 0.97
CA VAL A 65 12.36 0.11 2.05
C VAL A 65 13.01 1.45 1.73
N ASN A 66 13.17 1.75 0.44
CA ASN A 66 13.78 3.00 0.00
C ASN A 66 12.78 4.10 -0.38
N ASP A 67 11.48 3.81 -0.26
CA ASP A 67 10.35 4.73 -0.45
C ASP A 67 10.33 5.34 -1.86
N ASN A 68 10.51 4.50 -2.88
CA ASN A 68 10.57 4.92 -4.29
C ASN A 68 9.31 4.60 -5.11
N GLY A 69 8.30 3.99 -4.50
CA GLY A 69 7.04 3.57 -5.14
C GLY A 69 7.11 2.22 -5.84
N GLU A 70 8.21 1.47 -5.72
CA GLU A 70 8.40 0.12 -6.25
C GLU A 70 8.80 -0.83 -5.13
N ALA A 71 7.88 -1.70 -4.71
CA ALA A 71 8.14 -2.68 -3.66
C ALA A 71 8.84 -3.95 -4.16
N ALA A 72 9.57 -4.60 -3.25
CA ALA A 72 10.22 -5.90 -3.46
C ALA A 72 11.28 -5.91 -4.57
N THR A 73 11.92 -4.78 -4.85
CA THR A 73 12.95 -4.69 -5.88
C THR A 73 14.34 -5.05 -5.34
N PRO A 74 15.33 -5.32 -6.21
CA PRO A 74 16.72 -5.39 -5.80
C PRO A 74 17.18 -4.11 -5.08
N SER A 75 16.63 -2.95 -5.44
CA SER A 75 16.97 -1.68 -4.82
C SER A 75 16.55 -1.62 -3.35
N ASP A 76 15.42 -2.22 -2.97
CA ASP A 76 14.98 -2.37 -1.58
C ASP A 76 15.92 -3.27 -0.78
N SER A 77 16.29 -4.41 -1.37
CA SER A 77 17.20 -5.36 -0.71
C SER A 77 18.59 -4.76 -0.47
N ILE A 78 19.09 -3.97 -1.42
CA ILE A 78 20.37 -3.27 -1.31
C ILE A 78 20.28 -2.15 -0.27
N TYR A 79 19.20 -1.38 -0.26
CA TYR A 79 18.99 -0.33 0.72
C TYR A 79 18.97 -0.90 2.15
N LEU A 80 18.18 -1.95 2.37
CA LEU A 80 18.09 -2.59 3.69
C LEU A 80 19.43 -3.20 4.12
N ALA A 81 20.15 -3.88 3.21
CA ALA A 81 21.46 -4.41 3.52
C ALA A 81 22.49 -3.31 3.86
N ASN A 82 22.44 -2.16 3.17
CA ASN A 82 23.29 -1.01 3.46
C ASN A 82 23.04 -0.45 4.86
N TYR A 83 21.78 -0.32 5.25
CA TYR A 83 21.41 0.07 6.62
C TYR A 83 21.93 -0.93 7.65
N LEU A 84 21.63 -2.23 7.48
CA LEU A 84 21.91 -3.26 8.47
C LEU A 84 23.40 -3.56 8.67
N PHE A 85 24.22 -3.45 7.61
CA PHE A 85 25.61 -3.95 7.65
C PHE A 85 26.67 -2.90 7.34
N PHE A 86 26.32 -1.82 6.64
CA PHE A 86 27.30 -0.89 6.09
C PHE A 86 27.15 0.54 6.62
N GLY A 87 26.27 0.78 7.59
CA GLY A 87 26.04 2.10 8.17
C GLY A 87 25.38 3.08 7.20
N GLY A 88 24.62 2.56 6.23
CA GLY A 88 23.78 3.36 5.35
C GLY A 88 22.65 4.08 6.09
N PRO A 89 21.91 4.97 5.40
CA PRO A 89 20.78 5.67 6.01
C PRO A 89 19.70 4.68 6.49
N PRO A 90 18.97 4.98 7.57
CA PRO A 90 17.81 4.19 7.97
C PRO A 90 16.70 4.25 6.90
N PRO A 91 15.74 3.30 6.91
CA PRO A 91 14.51 3.44 6.13
C PRO A 91 13.84 4.80 6.38
N PRO A 92 13.29 5.45 5.34
CA PRO A 92 12.46 6.64 5.51
C PRO A 92 11.27 6.38 6.43
N HIS A 93 10.65 7.46 6.94
CA HIS A 93 9.46 7.33 7.77
C HIS A 93 8.37 6.50 7.05
N PRO A 94 7.65 5.60 7.73
CA PRO A 94 7.65 5.34 9.17
C PRO A 94 8.73 4.36 9.64
N PHE A 95 9.72 4.84 10.38
CA PHE A 95 10.79 4.04 11.01
C PHE A 95 11.43 4.87 12.14
N PRO A 96 11.86 4.29 13.28
CA PRO A 96 11.76 2.88 13.67
C PRO A 96 10.44 2.51 14.35
N THR A 97 9.52 3.45 14.47
CA THR A 97 8.21 3.27 15.10
C THR A 97 7.11 3.23 14.06
N CYS A 98 6.00 2.53 14.38
CA CYS A 98 4.84 2.48 13.49
C CYS A 98 4.34 3.88 13.13
N GLY A 99 3.98 4.08 11.87
CA GLY A 99 3.42 5.32 11.38
C GLY A 99 2.69 5.13 10.05
N PHE A 100 2.13 6.23 9.54
CA PHE A 100 1.54 6.27 8.20
C PHE A 100 2.62 6.47 7.15
N ASP A 101 2.33 6.03 5.94
CA ASP A 101 3.06 6.51 4.77
C ASP A 101 2.63 7.94 4.45
N ALA A 102 3.61 8.83 4.29
CA ALA A 102 3.38 10.21 3.86
C ALA A 102 3.68 10.42 2.37
N THR A 103 4.27 9.40 1.73
CA THR A 103 4.59 9.38 0.31
C THR A 103 3.35 8.93 -0.47
N ALA A 104 3.08 9.62 -1.57
CA ALA A 104 1.94 9.32 -2.42
C ALA A 104 2.42 8.47 -3.60
N ASP A 105 1.98 7.22 -3.65
CA ASP A 105 2.40 6.23 -4.64
C ASP A 105 1.26 5.17 -4.83
N PRO A 106 1.42 4.15 -5.69
CA PRO A 106 0.38 3.15 -5.93
C PRO A 106 0.43 1.94 -4.97
N LEU A 107 1.30 1.95 -3.95
CA LEU A 107 1.48 0.89 -2.97
C LEU A 107 0.49 1.07 -1.80
N SER A 108 0.15 -0.04 -1.13
CA SER A 108 -0.84 -0.05 -0.04
C SER A 108 -0.70 -1.27 0.88
N TRP A 109 -1.72 -1.47 1.74
CA TRP A 109 -1.93 -2.58 2.70
C TRP A 109 -2.71 -3.78 2.16
#